data_AF-Q5FN38-F1
#
_entry.id   AF-Q5FN38-F1
#
_cell.length_a   1.000
_cell.length_b   1.000
_cell.length_c   1.000
_cell.angle_alpha   90.00
_cell.angle_beta   90.00
_cell.angle_gamma   90.00
#
_symmetry.space_group_name_H-M   'P 1'
#
loop_
_entity.id
_entity.type
_entity.pdbx_description
1 polymer ?
#
loop_
_entity_poly.entity_id
_entity_poly.type
_entity_poly.pdbx_seq_one_letter_code
_entity_poly.pdbx_strand_id
1 'polypeptide(L)'
;MKWKTPKAPKPRKFLPGEALALSGEALLEIAESHKWFFYGSRPMHSAALKNMSLVTVRGFLARGSIRRADLNPDWIAFERERFARLDKASKAAIMGEVA
;
A
#
# COMPACT_ATOMS: atom_id res chain seq x y z
N MET A 1 31.62 10.64 -13.97
CA MET A 1 31.20 10.19 -12.63
C MET A 1 29.78 9.62 -12.71
N LYS A 2 29.57 8.35 -12.32
CA LYS A 2 28.23 7.75 -12.26
C LYS A 2 27.60 8.13 -10.92
N TRP A 3 26.62 9.03 -10.94
CA TRP A 3 25.80 9.34 -9.78
C TRP A 3 24.98 8.10 -9.43
N LYS A 4 25.40 7.34 -8.41
CA LYS A 4 24.53 6.33 -7.80
C LYS A 4 23.51 7.11 -6.97
N THR A 5 22.34 7.37 -7.54
CA THR A 5 21.18 7.84 -6.78
C THR A 5 21.01 6.87 -5.61
N PRO A 6 21.06 7.33 -4.35
CA PRO A 6 20.83 6.43 -3.23
C PRO A 6 19.43 5.86 -3.42
N LYS A 7 19.32 4.54 -3.64
CA LYS A 7 18.03 3.86 -3.58
C LYS A 7 17.54 4.05 -2.15
N ALA A 8 16.65 5.01 -1.93
CA ALA A 8 15.90 5.10 -0.68
C ALA A 8 15.38 3.69 -0.39
N PRO A 9 15.63 3.13 0.81
CA PRO A 9 15.22 1.78 1.12
C PRO A 9 13.71 1.68 0.88
N LYS A 10 13.28 0.74 0.02
CA LYS A 10 11.85 0.55 -0.26
C LYS A 10 11.12 0.47 1.09
N PRO A 11 10.03 1.22 1.30
CA PRO A 11 9.27 1.17 2.53
C PRO A 11 8.70 -0.24 2.65
N ARG A 12 9.32 -1.06 3.48
CA ARG A 12 8.87 -2.43 3.78
C ARG A 12 7.96 -2.49 5.01
N LYS A 13 7.72 -1.34 5.66
CA LYS A 13 6.83 -1.23 6.81
C LYS A 13 5.47 -0.76 6.33
N PHE A 14 4.62 -1.70 5.94
CA PHE A 14 3.19 -1.43 5.83
C PHE A 14 2.65 -1.16 7.23
N LEU A 15 1.75 -0.19 7.35
CA LEU A 15 0.95 -0.01 8.56
C LEU A 15 -0.40 -0.70 8.38
N PRO A 16 -0.95 -1.30 9.43
CA PRO A 16 -2.30 -1.83 9.38
C PRO A 16 -3.28 -0.67 9.14
N GLY A 17 -3.91 -0.72 7.98
CA GLY A 17 -4.97 0.16 7.55
C GLY A 17 -6.33 -0.24 8.10
N GLU A 18 -7.37 0.24 7.43
CA GLU A 18 -8.76 -0.09 7.76
C GLU A 18 -9.03 -1.61 7.64
N ALA A 19 -9.84 -2.14 8.55
CA ALA A 19 -10.32 -3.51 8.49
C ALA A 19 -11.36 -3.64 7.37
N LEU A 20 -11.23 -4.66 6.53
CA LEU A 20 -12.21 -4.91 5.49
C LEU A 20 -13.46 -5.54 6.10
N ALA A 21 -14.62 -4.95 5.86
CA ALA A 21 -15.91 -5.54 6.23
C ALA A 21 -16.23 -6.73 5.32
N LEU A 22 -17.06 -7.66 5.82
CA LEU A 22 -17.58 -8.75 5.00
C LEU A 22 -18.58 -8.20 3.97
N SER A 23 -18.09 -7.82 2.80
CA SER A 23 -18.88 -7.32 1.67
C SER A 23 -18.42 -7.93 0.34
N GLY A 24 -19.26 -7.82 -0.69
CA GLY A 24 -18.88 -8.20 -2.06
C GLY A 24 -17.70 -7.37 -2.57
N GLU A 25 -17.65 -6.08 -2.23
CA GLU A 25 -16.56 -5.17 -2.59
C GLU A 25 -15.21 -5.58 -2.00
N ALA A 26 -15.17 -6.03 -0.73
CA ALA A 26 -13.95 -6.51 -0.11
C ALA A 26 -13.41 -7.78 -0.80
N LEU A 27 -14.31 -8.67 -1.23
CA LEU A 27 -13.94 -9.87 -1.98
C LEU A 27 -13.40 -9.51 -3.38
N LEU A 28 -14.05 -8.57 -4.08
CA LEU A 28 -13.58 -8.03 -5.36
C LEU A 28 -12.22 -7.36 -5.21
N GLU A 29 -12.03 -6.54 -4.18
CA GLU A 29 -10.75 -5.90 -3.91
C GLU A 29 -9.64 -6.94 -3.71
N ILE A 30 -9.87 -8.02 -2.95
CA ILE A 30 -8.88 -9.10 -2.80
C ILE A 30 -8.65 -9.82 -4.15
N ALA A 31 -9.70 -10.05 -4.93
CA ALA A 31 -9.65 -10.78 -6.19
C ALA A 31 -8.96 -10.00 -7.32
N GLU A 32 -9.00 -8.68 -7.31
CA GLU A 32 -8.52 -7.83 -8.41
C GLU A 32 -7.28 -7.02 -8.02
N SER A 33 -7.21 -6.56 -6.77
CA SER A 33 -6.12 -5.68 -6.35
C SER A 33 -4.81 -6.49 -6.20
N HIS A 34 -3.78 -6.14 -6.97
CA HIS A 34 -2.42 -6.64 -6.77
C HIS A 34 -1.76 -5.90 -5.60
N LYS A 35 -2.40 -5.97 -4.43
CA LYS A 35 -2.04 -5.23 -3.21
C LYS A 35 -1.65 -6.18 -2.07
N TRP A 36 -1.11 -5.58 -1.01
CA TRP A 36 -0.81 -6.24 0.24
C TRP A 36 -1.94 -6.00 1.26
N PHE A 37 -2.17 -6.99 2.10
CA PHE A 37 -3.14 -6.97 3.20
C PHE A 37 -2.46 -7.49 4.46
N PHE A 38 -2.98 -7.14 5.63
CA PHE A 38 -2.60 -7.79 6.88
C PHE A 38 -3.58 -8.92 7.18
N TYR A 39 -3.07 -10.12 7.43
CA TYR A 39 -3.79 -11.21 8.09
C TYR A 39 -3.28 -11.31 9.53
N GLY A 40 -4.10 -10.86 10.49
CA GLY A 40 -3.64 -10.59 11.85
C GLY A 40 -2.52 -9.55 11.83
N SER A 41 -1.32 -9.91 12.29
CA SER A 41 -0.13 -9.05 12.27
C SER A 41 0.79 -9.29 11.06
N ARG A 42 0.47 -10.24 10.18
CA ARG A 42 1.35 -10.66 9.09
C ARG A 42 0.93 -10.04 7.76
N PRO A 43 1.83 -9.40 7.01
CA PRO A 43 1.54 -8.95 5.66
C PRO A 43 1.41 -10.15 4.72
N MET A 44 0.39 -10.13 3.88
CA MET A 44 0.05 -11.17 2.91
C MET A 44 -0.36 -10.50 1.60
N HIS A 45 0.23 -10.94 0.50
CA HIS A 45 -0.14 -10.45 -0.83
C HIS A 45 -1.48 -11.03 -1.26
N SER A 46 -2.27 -10.26 -2.01
CA SER A 46 -3.59 -10.69 -2.50
C SER A 46 -3.57 -12.03 -3.23
N ALA A 47 -2.51 -12.33 -3.98
CA ALA A 47 -2.33 -13.63 -4.65
C ALA A 47 -2.38 -14.83 -3.68
N ALA A 48 -1.82 -14.70 -2.46
CA ALA A 48 -1.89 -15.75 -1.45
C ALA A 48 -3.31 -15.90 -0.87
N LEU A 49 -4.02 -14.78 -0.70
CA LEU A 49 -5.42 -14.80 -0.28
C LEU A 49 -6.33 -15.42 -1.36
N LYS A 50 -6.07 -15.17 -2.65
CA LYS A 50 -6.79 -15.77 -3.78
C LYS A 50 -6.65 -17.30 -3.84
N ASN A 51 -5.54 -17.83 -3.33
CA ASN A 51 -5.31 -19.27 -3.24
C ASN A 51 -6.04 -19.95 -2.06
N MET A 52 -6.64 -19.17 -1.16
CA MET A 52 -7.48 -19.71 -0.08
C MET A 52 -8.90 -19.98 -0.57
N SER A 53 -9.61 -20.89 0.09
CA SER A 53 -11.02 -21.12 -0.21
C SER A 53 -11.87 -19.89 0.12
N LEU A 54 -12.93 -19.66 -0.66
CA LEU A 54 -13.82 -18.52 -0.47
C LEU A 54 -14.46 -18.49 0.93
N VAL A 55 -14.79 -19.65 1.49
CA VAL A 55 -15.33 -19.79 2.85
C VAL A 55 -14.33 -19.26 3.89
N THR A 56 -13.06 -19.60 3.74
CA THR A 56 -11.98 -19.14 4.62
C THR A 56 -11.80 -17.63 4.55
N VAL A 57 -11.75 -17.05 3.35
CA VAL A 57 -11.63 -15.60 3.17
C VAL A 57 -12.83 -14.87 3.78
N ARG A 58 -14.06 -15.35 3.55
CA ARG A 58 -15.28 -14.78 4.16
C ARG A 58 -15.25 -14.87 5.69
N GLY A 59 -14.80 -15.99 6.24
CA GLY A 59 -14.66 -16.16 7.69
C GLY A 59 -13.66 -15.16 8.31
N PHE A 60 -12.55 -14.88 7.62
CA PHE A 60 -11.57 -13.91 8.11
C PHE A 60 -12.03 -12.45 7.98
N LEU A 61 -12.74 -12.10 6.91
CA LEU A 61 -13.39 -10.80 6.76
C LEU A 61 -14.45 -10.59 7.85
N ALA A 62 -15.31 -11.59 8.11
CA ALA A 62 -16.33 -11.53 9.16
C ALA A 62 -15.74 -11.28 10.55
N ARG A 63 -14.52 -11.78 10.81
CA ARG A 63 -13.79 -11.62 12.07
C ARG A 63 -12.91 -10.36 12.11
N GLY A 64 -12.91 -9.53 11.07
CA GLY A 64 -12.03 -8.35 10.97
C GLY A 64 -10.54 -8.70 10.99
N SER A 65 -10.17 -9.93 10.64
CA SER A 65 -8.79 -10.42 10.69
C SER A 65 -7.97 -10.01 9.46
N ILE A 66 -8.63 -9.51 8.42
CA ILE A 66 -7.99 -8.95 7.22
C ILE A 66 -8.10 -7.42 7.28
N ARG A 67 -6.96 -6.74 7.22
CA ARG A 67 -6.88 -5.27 7.12
C ARG A 67 -6.14 -4.88 5.86
N ARG A 68 -6.40 -3.69 5.32
CA ARG A 68 -5.56 -3.14 4.25
C ARG A 68 -4.13 -2.95 4.76
N ALA A 69 -3.14 -3.22 3.92
CA ALA A 69 -1.76 -2.87 4.22
C ALA A 69 -1.49 -1.48 3.65
N ASP A 70 -1.67 -0.46 4.48
CA ASP A 70 -1.54 0.93 4.06
C ASP A 70 -0.10 1.40 4.20
N LEU A 71 0.25 2.45 3.44
CA LEU A 71 1.58 3.04 3.45
C LEU A 71 1.67 4.12 4.54
N ASN A 72 2.75 4.06 5.33
CA ASN A 72 2.93 4.79 6.58
C ASN A 72 2.88 6.34 6.42
N PRO A 73 2.16 7.09 7.29
CA PRO A 73 2.22 8.55 7.38
C PRO A 73 3.63 9.15 7.47
N ASP A 74 4.58 8.46 8.12
CA ASP A 74 5.99 8.89 8.18
C ASP A 74 6.67 8.82 6.81
N TRP A 75 6.24 7.88 5.97
CA TRP A 75 6.71 7.77 4.59
C TRP A 75 6.13 8.86 3.70
N ILE A 76 4.87 9.22 3.95
CA ILE A 76 4.23 10.38 3.32
C ILE A 76 4.95 11.66 3.77
N ALA A 77 5.30 11.78 5.05
CA ALA A 77 6.06 12.90 5.58
C ALA A 77 7.45 12.99 4.96
N PHE A 78 8.16 11.86 4.85
CA PHE A 78 9.47 11.78 4.18
C PHE A 78 9.39 12.18 2.69
N GLU A 79 8.44 11.64 1.93
CA GLU A 79 8.25 12.01 0.52
C GLU A 79 7.84 13.48 0.36
N ARG A 80 7.02 14.01 1.27
CA ARG A 80 6.70 15.45 1.32
C ARG A 80 7.92 16.32 1.58
N GLU A 81 8.77 15.94 2.53
CA GLU A 81 9.97 16.68 2.85
C GLU A 81 10.99 16.63 1.71
N ARG A 82 11.12 15.47 1.06
CA ARG A 82 11.92 15.28 -0.14
C ARG A 82 11.41 16.14 -1.30
N PHE A 83 10.09 16.16 -1.54
CA PHE A 83 9.47 16.99 -2.56
C PHE A 83 9.69 18.48 -2.27
N ALA A 84 9.58 18.91 -1.01
CA ALA A 84 9.80 20.30 -0.60
C ALA A 84 11.22 20.80 -0.92
N ARG A 85 12.23 19.91 -0.94
CA ARG A 85 13.63 20.24 -1.27
C ARG A 85 13.92 20.29 -2.78
N LEU A 86 12.99 19.88 -3.64
CA LEU A 86 13.15 19.96 -5.09
C LEU A 86 13.09 21.42 -5.58
N ASP A 87 13.77 21.71 -6.68
CA ASP A 87 13.68 23.00 -7.36
C ASP A 87 12.30 23.19 -8.02
N LYS A 88 12.00 24.44 -8.42
CA LYS A 88 10.69 24.81 -8.95
C LYS A 88 10.37 24.08 -10.27
N ALA A 89 11.36 23.85 -11.14
CA ALA A 89 11.15 23.18 -12.41
C ALA A 89 10.85 21.69 -12.21
N SER A 90 11.60 21.03 -11.31
CA SER A 90 11.36 19.64 -10.92
C SER A 90 9.99 19.44 -10.26
N LYS A 91 9.54 20.40 -9.44
CA LYS A 91 8.19 20.37 -8.84
C LYS A 91 7.09 20.53 -9.88
N ALA A 92 7.22 21.50 -10.78
CA ALA A 92 6.26 21.77 -11.85
C ALA A 92 6.10 20.55 -12.79
N ALA A 93 7.21 19.91 -13.15
CA ALA A 93 7.22 18.70 -13.97
C ALA A 93 6.48 17.51 -13.29
N ILE A 94 6.60 17.38 -11.96
CA ILE A 94 5.89 16.32 -11.20
C ILE A 94 4.40 16.65 -11.03
N MET A 95 4.03 17.91 -10.84
CA MET A 95 2.63 18.33 -10.70
C MET A 95 1.85 18.33 -12.02
N GLY A 96 2.52 18.04 -13.15
CA GLY A 96 1.91 18.12 -14.47
C GLY A 96 1.63 19.56 -14.92
N GLU A 97 2.15 20.54 -14.18
CA GLU A 97 2.15 21.94 -14.56
C GLU A 97 3.32 22.14 -15.53
N VAL A 98 3.14 21.69 -16.76
CA VAL A 98 4.00 22.15 -17.85
C VAL A 98 3.63 23.60 -18.12
N ALA A 99 4.65 24.47 -18.14
CA ALA A 99 4.56 25.89 -18.45
C ALA A 99 3.89 26.17 -19.81
#